data_AF-A0A923HMC2-F1
#
_entry.id   AF-A0A923HMC2-F1
#
_cell.length_a   1.000
_cell.length_b   1.000
_cell.length_c   1.000
_cell.angle_alpha   90.00
_cell.angle_beta   90.00
_cell.angle_gamma   90.00
#
_symmetry.space_group_name_H-M   'P 1'
#
loop_
_entity.id
_entity.type
_entity.pdbx_description
1 polymer ?
#
loop_
_entity_poly.entity_id
_entity_poly.type
_entity_poly.pdbx_seq_one_letter_code
_entity_poly.pdbx_strand_id
1 'polypeptide(L)'
;MTRSLKKGPFCDAHLVKKVETAQANKDKKPIKTWSRRSTIMPDFIGLTIAVHNGKQHVPVYVSENMVGHKLGEFALTRTFKGHAADKKAKK
;
A
#
# COMPACT_ATOMS: atom_id res chain seq x y z
N MET A 1 7.24 -12.64 -4.42
CA MET A 1 7.01 -13.46 -5.64
C MET A 1 6.02 -12.76 -6.54
N THR A 2 6.45 -12.42 -7.73
CA THR A 2 5.65 -11.75 -8.77
C THR A 2 4.76 -12.77 -9.47
N ARG A 3 3.55 -12.35 -9.86
CA ARG A 3 2.61 -13.19 -10.63
C ARG A 3 3.12 -13.27 -12.07
N SER A 4 2.89 -14.38 -12.77
CA SER A 4 3.30 -14.52 -14.17
C SER A 4 2.65 -13.44 -15.05
N LEU A 5 3.43 -12.84 -15.96
CA LEU A 5 3.00 -11.80 -16.90
C LEU A 5 1.77 -12.21 -17.71
N LYS A 6 1.68 -13.49 -18.12
CA LYS A 6 0.54 -14.02 -18.88
C LYS A 6 -0.80 -13.96 -18.14
N LYS A 7 -0.80 -13.89 -16.80
CA LYS A 7 -2.02 -13.92 -15.96
C LYS A 7 -2.51 -12.53 -15.54
N GLY A 8 -1.78 -11.47 -15.91
CA GLY A 8 -2.09 -10.10 -15.53
C GLY A 8 -1.86 -9.78 -14.04
N PRO A 9 -1.87 -8.48 -13.70
CA PRO A 9 -1.73 -8.00 -12.33
C PRO A 9 -2.89 -8.48 -11.46
N PHE A 10 -2.62 -8.72 -10.17
CA PHE A 10 -3.65 -9.13 -9.22
C PHE A 10 -4.13 -7.92 -8.43
N CYS A 11 -5.44 -7.67 -8.42
CA CYS A 11 -6.10 -6.74 -7.52
C CYS A 11 -7.29 -7.42 -6.85
N ASP A 12 -7.57 -7.07 -5.60
CA ASP A 12 -8.73 -7.62 -4.90
C ASP A 12 -10.01 -6.90 -5.33
N ALA A 13 -11.07 -7.65 -5.62
CA ALA A 13 -12.33 -7.11 -6.14
C ALA A 13 -12.96 -6.05 -5.21
N HIS A 14 -12.81 -6.19 -3.88
CA HIS A 14 -13.31 -5.19 -2.93
C HIS A 14 -12.52 -3.87 -2.98
N LEU A 15 -11.23 -3.92 -3.33
CA LEU A 15 -10.39 -2.73 -3.44
C LEU A 15 -10.70 -1.98 -4.73
N VAL A 16 -10.86 -2.72 -5.84
CA VAL A 16 -11.28 -2.17 -7.13
C VAL A 16 -12.60 -1.41 -6.99
N LYS A 17 -13.63 -2.05 -6.42
CA LYS A 17 -14.94 -1.41 -6.19
C LYS A 17 -14.83 -0.12 -5.37
N LYS A 18 -14.05 -0.11 -4.30
CA LYS A 18 -13.86 1.09 -3.47
C LYS A 18 -13.20 2.22 -4.24
N VAL A 19 -12.24 1.90 -5.09
CA VAL A 19 -11.52 2.88 -5.92
C VAL A 19 -12.45 3.44 -6.99
N GLU A 20 -13.19 2.59 -7.70
CA GLU A 20 -14.18 3.02 -8.68
C GLU A 20 -15.20 3.99 -8.05
N THR A 21 -15.72 3.65 -6.87
CA THR A 21 -16.65 4.55 -6.15
C THR A 21 -16.01 5.86 -5.72
N ALA A 22 -14.75 5.83 -5.26
CA ALA A 22 -14.05 7.04 -4.84
C ALA A 22 -13.73 7.95 -6.03
N GLN A 23 -13.42 7.36 -7.18
CA GLN A 23 -13.14 8.09 -8.41
C GLN A 23 -14.40 8.70 -9.00
N ALA A 24 -15.52 7.98 -8.99
CA ALA A 24 -16.83 8.49 -9.40
C ALA A 24 -17.28 9.68 -8.54
N ASN A 25 -17.12 9.57 -7.22
CA ASN A 25 -17.50 10.63 -6.27
C ASN A 25 -16.45 11.75 -6.15
N LYS A 26 -15.27 11.61 -6.76
CA LYS A 26 -14.10 12.49 -6.59
C LYS A 26 -13.72 12.69 -5.11
N ASP A 27 -14.00 11.70 -4.28
CA ASP A 27 -13.73 11.73 -2.84
C ASP A 27 -12.25 11.45 -2.57
N LYS A 28 -11.51 12.44 -2.06
CA LYS A 28 -10.09 12.29 -1.67
C LYS A 28 -9.89 11.63 -0.30
N LYS A 29 -10.90 10.93 0.22
CA LYS A 29 -10.83 10.31 1.54
C LYS A 29 -9.89 9.10 1.52
N PRO A 30 -9.08 8.88 2.57
CA PRO A 30 -8.19 7.73 2.63
C PRO A 30 -8.96 6.39 2.58
N ILE A 31 -8.65 5.56 1.58
CA ILE A 31 -9.29 4.24 1.41
C ILE A 31 -8.55 3.22 2.28
N LYS A 32 -9.23 2.65 3.27
CA LYS A 32 -8.66 1.61 4.13
C LYS A 32 -8.63 0.26 3.42
N THR A 33 -7.47 -0.40 3.45
CA THR A 33 -7.25 -1.73 2.89
C THR A 33 -6.40 -2.63 3.79
N TRP A 34 -6.81 -3.89 3.86
CA TRP A 34 -6.01 -4.99 4.42
C TRP A 34 -5.28 -5.77 3.32
N SER A 35 -5.64 -5.55 2.05
CA SER A 35 -4.99 -6.23 0.95
C SER A 35 -3.65 -5.60 0.63
N ARG A 36 -2.60 -6.17 1.20
CA ARG A 36 -1.20 -5.83 0.89
C ARG A 36 -0.69 -6.49 -0.39
N ARG A 37 -1.43 -7.47 -0.91
CA ARG A 37 -1.04 -8.30 -2.07
C ARG A 37 -1.44 -7.69 -3.40
N SER A 38 -2.39 -6.75 -3.40
CA SER A 38 -2.86 -6.06 -4.60
C SER A 38 -1.75 -5.22 -5.22
N THR A 39 -1.65 -5.33 -6.54
CA THR A 39 -0.77 -4.52 -7.38
C THR A 39 -1.40 -3.15 -7.60
N ILE A 40 -0.58 -2.11 -7.59
CA ILE A 40 -1.02 -0.75 -7.87
C ILE A 40 -1.34 -0.65 -9.36
N MET A 41 -2.60 -0.40 -9.67
CA MET A 41 -3.10 -0.15 -11.01
C MET A 41 -3.07 1.36 -11.31
N PRO A 42 -3.02 1.76 -12.60
CA PRO A 42 -3.04 3.17 -12.99
C PRO A 42 -4.22 3.95 -12.42
N ASP A 43 -5.37 3.30 -12.22
CA ASP A 43 -6.58 3.92 -11.67
C ASP A 43 -6.43 4.40 -10.22
N PHE A 44 -5.38 3.98 -9.51
CA PHE A 44 -5.11 4.41 -8.14
C PHE A 44 -4.33 5.72 -8.04
N ILE A 45 -3.83 6.26 -9.16
CA ILE A 45 -3.02 7.48 -9.16
C ILE A 45 -3.83 8.65 -8.58
N GLY A 46 -3.23 9.36 -7.61
CA GLY A 46 -3.88 10.50 -6.95
C GLY A 46 -4.80 10.13 -5.79
N LEU A 47 -4.97 8.85 -5.47
CA LEU A 47 -5.70 8.39 -4.29
C LEU A 47 -4.76 8.13 -3.12
N THR A 48 -5.29 8.33 -1.91
CA THR A 48 -4.60 7.94 -0.67
C THR A 48 -5.14 6.60 -0.20
N ILE A 49 -4.27 5.60 -0.13
CA ILE A 49 -4.61 4.25 0.32
C ILE A 49 -3.99 4.02 1.70
N ALA A 50 -4.82 3.77 2.70
CA ALA A 50 -4.39 3.44 4.05
C ALA A 50 -4.16 1.92 4.15
N VAL A 51 -2.89 1.50 4.05
CA VAL A 51 -2.47 0.10 3.99
C VAL A 51 -2.20 -0.44 5.39
N HIS A 52 -2.84 -1.54 5.76
CA HIS A 52 -2.58 -2.20 7.04
C HIS A 52 -1.16 -2.80 7.10
N ASN A 53 -0.39 -2.50 8.14
CA ASN A 53 0.97 -3.03 8.33
C ASN A 53 1.08 -4.14 9.41
N GLY A 54 -0.04 -4.56 10.00
CA GLY A 54 -0.08 -5.51 11.11
C GLY A 54 -0.48 -4.90 12.46
N LYS A 55 -0.35 -3.57 12.60
CA LYS A 55 -0.75 -2.83 13.81
C LYS A 55 -1.65 -1.64 13.48
N GLN A 56 -1.30 -0.88 12.44
CA GLN A 56 -2.00 0.34 12.04
C GLN A 56 -2.14 0.43 10.52
N HIS A 57 -3.01 1.34 10.08
CA HIS A 57 -3.14 1.66 8.66
C HIS A 57 -2.23 2.84 8.34
N VAL A 58 -1.22 2.61 7.53
CA VAL A 58 -0.27 3.63 7.08
C VAL A 58 -0.85 4.30 5.83
N PRO A 59 -1.09 5.63 5.83
CA PRO A 59 -1.56 6.34 4.64
C PRO A 59 -0.44 6.42 3.61
N VAL A 60 -0.69 5.89 2.42
CA VAL A 60 0.21 5.93 1.27
C VAL A 60 -0.48 6.70 0.16
N TYR A 61 0.12 7.82 -0.26
CA TYR A 61 -0.32 8.55 -1.44
C TYR A 61 0.29 7.92 -2.69
N VAL A 62 -0.55 7.58 -3.67
CA VAL A 62 -0.10 6.84 -4.86
C VAL A 62 0.34 7.81 -5.97
N SER A 63 1.59 7.70 -6.39
CA SER A 63 2.16 8.38 -7.56
C SER A 63 2.35 7.42 -8.74
N GLU A 64 2.57 7.96 -9.93
CA GLU A 64 2.73 7.19 -11.17
C GLU A 64 3.91 6.20 -11.12
N ASN A 65 5.01 6.58 -10.47
CA ASN A 65 6.19 5.72 -10.29
C ASN A 65 5.91 4.46 -9.45
N MET A 66 4.78 4.40 -8.75
CA MET A 66 4.40 3.27 -7.90
C MET A 66 3.58 2.21 -8.66
N VAL A 67 3.17 2.48 -9.91
CA VAL A 67 2.40 1.54 -10.72
C VAL A 67 3.21 0.25 -10.95
N GLY A 68 2.55 -0.90 -10.81
CA GLY A 68 3.19 -2.21 -10.95
C GLY A 68 3.78 -2.78 -9.66
N HIS A 69 4.04 -1.95 -8.64
CA HIS A 69 4.43 -2.41 -7.31
C HIS A 69 3.25 -2.94 -6.51
N LYS A 70 3.53 -3.66 -5.42
CA LYS A 70 2.47 -4.07 -4.47
C LYS A 70 2.29 -3.05 -3.36
N LEU A 71 1.05 -2.86 -2.91
CA LEU A 71 0.73 -1.96 -1.79
C LEU A 71 1.52 -2.30 -0.51
N GLY A 72 1.82 -3.57 -0.30
CA GLY A 72 2.59 -4.03 0.85
C GLY A 72 4.04 -3.54 0.90
N GLU A 73 4.63 -3.12 -0.23
CA GLU A 73 6.01 -2.63 -0.31
C GLU A 73 6.17 -1.27 0.35
N PHE A 74 5.10 -0.47 0.36
CA PHE A 74 5.07 0.88 0.93
C PHE A 74 4.66 0.92 2.41
N ALA A 75 4.38 -0.25 3.00
CA ALA A 75 3.98 -0.38 4.41
C ALA A 75 4.90 -1.37 5.14
N LEU A 76 5.90 -0.82 5.84
CA LEU A 76 6.84 -1.58 6.67
C LEU A 76 6.11 -2.31 7.80
N THR A 77 6.40 -3.61 7.93
CA THR A 77 5.75 -4.51 8.92
C THR A 77 6.52 -4.66 10.22
N ARG A 78 7.84 -4.47 10.19
CA ARG A 78 8.71 -4.59 11.36
C ARG A 78 9.51 -3.30 11.49
N THR A 79 9.57 -2.77 12.70
CA THR A 79 10.46 -1.64 13.02
C THR A 79 11.81 -2.21 13.46
N PHE A 80 12.78 -2.24 12.55
CA PHE A 80 14.15 -2.56 12.92
C PHE A 80 14.78 -1.35 13.61
N LYS A 81 15.10 -1.48 14.91
CA LYS A 81 15.65 -0.38 15.72
C LYS A 81 17.19 -0.36 15.75
N GLY A 82 17.87 -1.13 14.89
CA GLY A 82 19.33 -1.34 14.94
C GLY A 82 19.74 -2.52 15.83
N HIS A 83 21.00 -2.96 15.68
CA HIS A 83 21.62 -3.95 16.58
C HIS A 83 21.86 -3.32 17.96
N ALA A 84 21.59 -4.08 19.02
CA ALA A 84 21.61 -3.58 20.41
C ALA A 84 23.02 -3.32 20.98
N ALA A 85 24.08 -3.50 20.20
CA ALA A 85 25.46 -3.45 20.69
C ALA A 85 25.89 -2.05 21.21
N ASP A 86 25.33 -0.96 20.67
CA ASP A 86 25.77 0.41 21.00
C ASP A 86 24.67 1.32 21.56
N LYS A 87 23.63 0.78 22.20
CA LYS A 87 22.60 1.60 22.87
C LYS A 87 22.96 2.00 24.30
N LYS A 88 24.26 2.07 24.61
CA LYS A 88 24.81 2.61 25.86
C LYS A 88 25.41 4.01 25.65
N ALA A 89 24.84 4.83 24.76
CA ALA A 89 25.24 6.24 24.65
C ALA A 89 24.15 7.12 24.02
N LYS A 90 23.15 7.53 24.80
CA LYS A 90 22.82 8.95 25.00
C LYS A 90 21.67 9.08 26.02
N LYS A 91 21.99 9.89 27.02
CA LYS A 91 21.16 10.41 28.10
C LYS A 91 20.18 11.44 27.55
#